data_AF-A0A4V0I538-F1
#
_entry.id   AF-A0A4V0I538-F1
#
_cell.length_a   1.000
_cell.length_b   1.000
_cell.length_c   1.000
_cell.angle_alpha   90.00
_cell.angle_beta   90.00
_cell.angle_gamma   90.00
#
_symmetry.space_group_name_H-M   'P 1'
#
loop_
_entity.id
_entity.type
_entity.pdbx_description
1 polymer ?
#
loop_
_entity_poly.entity_id
_entity_poly.type
_entity_poly.pdbx_seq_one_letter_code
_entity_poly.pdbx_strand_id
1 'polypeptide(L)'
;MAAWWKLYPVRGNGWVPHPPAPADLPDPRFAVGAAVRLSGKPAVVRRVLAVEWHWIRREFSYIVETSAAPPFRPYWFAGQLAIEGQDAEPGAAPDTGRR
;
A
#
# COMPACT_ATOMS: atom_id res chain seq x y z
N MET A 1 -8.57 6.15 -17.17
CA MET A 1 -8.22 5.84 -15.76
C MET A 1 -8.89 4.54 -15.37
N ALA A 2 -8.13 3.49 -15.05
CA ALA A 2 -8.71 2.20 -14.65
C ALA A 2 -9.39 2.34 -13.28
N ALA A 3 -10.61 1.81 -13.14
CA ALA A 3 -11.29 1.79 -11.85
C ALA A 3 -10.47 0.91 -10.88
N TRP A 4 -10.11 1.46 -9.73
CA TRP A 4 -9.18 0.85 -8.76
C TRP A 4 -9.54 -0.59 -8.35
N TRP A 5 -10.82 -0.96 -8.42
CA TRP A 5 -11.32 -2.30 -8.12
C TRP A 5 -11.07 -3.35 -9.21
N LYS A 6 -10.64 -2.95 -10.41
CA LYS A 6 -10.28 -3.85 -11.52
C LYS A 6 -8.79 -4.26 -11.52
N LEU A 7 -7.97 -3.71 -10.65
CA LEU A 7 -6.54 -4.04 -10.54
C LEU A 7 -6.26 -5.30 -9.71
N TYR A 8 -7.31 -6.06 -9.36
CA TYR A 8 -7.18 -7.20 -8.48
C TYR A 8 -7.22 -8.50 -9.27
N PRO A 9 -6.08 -9.18 -9.47
CA PRO A 9 -6.09 -10.50 -10.07
C PRO A 9 -6.87 -11.46 -9.17
N VAL A 10 -8.00 -11.96 -9.65
CA VAL A 10 -8.73 -13.06 -9.03
C VAL A 10 -7.89 -14.32 -9.23
N ARG A 11 -6.95 -14.60 -8.32
CA ARG A 11 -6.27 -15.90 -8.30
C ARG A 11 -7.30 -16.94 -7.85
N GLY A 12 -7.54 -17.93 -8.70
CA GLY A 12 -8.71 -18.80 -8.68
C GLY A 12 -8.90 -19.71 -7.45
N ASN A 13 -10.14 -20.19 -7.35
CA ASN A 13 -10.64 -21.37 -6.63
C ASN A 13 -10.25 -21.59 -5.17
N GLY A 14 -10.62 -20.66 -4.29
CA GLY A 14 -10.79 -21.01 -2.88
C GLY A 14 -11.21 -19.84 -2.02
N TRP A 15 -12.52 -19.70 -1.77
CA TRP A 15 -13.07 -18.85 -0.70
C TRP A 15 -12.75 -19.37 0.71
N VAL A 16 -11.78 -20.28 0.84
CA VAL A 16 -11.35 -20.81 2.12
C VAL A 16 -10.49 -19.74 2.77
N PRO A 17 -10.84 -19.25 3.98
CA PRO A 17 -9.96 -18.35 4.71
C PRO A 17 -8.65 -19.09 5.02
N HIS A 18 -7.52 -18.51 4.63
CA HIS A 18 -6.20 -19.05 4.98
C HIS A 18 -5.57 -18.21 6.07
N PRO A 19 -5.03 -18.77 7.16
CA PRO A 19 -4.16 -18.03 8.06
C PRO A 19 -2.80 -17.74 7.39
N PRO A 20 -2.02 -16.77 7.90
CA PRO A 20 -0.67 -16.52 7.40
C PRO A 20 0.25 -17.71 7.71
N ALA A 21 1.10 -18.07 6.75
CA ALA A 21 2.20 -18.99 6.98
C ALA A 21 3.37 -18.28 7.72
N PRO A 22 4.31 -19.01 8.33
CA PRO A 22 5.46 -18.41 9.00
C PRO A 22 6.34 -17.52 8.10
N ALA A 23 6.31 -17.75 6.78
CA ALA A 23 7.03 -16.96 5.79
C ALA A 23 6.28 -15.69 5.35
N ASP A 24 4.98 -15.60 5.66
CA ASP A 24 4.18 -14.42 5.32
C ASP A 24 4.48 -13.32 6.33
N LEU A 25 5.22 -12.32 5.88
CA LEU A 25 5.56 -11.13 6.67
C LEU A 25 4.94 -9.88 6.04
N PRO A 26 4.46 -8.92 6.86
CA PRO A 26 4.04 -7.64 6.35
C PRO A 26 5.24 -6.90 5.76
N ASP A 27 4.98 -6.01 4.80
CA ASP A 27 6.04 -5.19 4.22
C ASP A 27 6.59 -4.23 5.30
N PRO A 28 7.88 -4.30 5.64
CA PRO A 28 8.45 -3.51 6.73
C PRO A 28 8.41 -2.01 6.46
N ARG A 29 8.25 -1.60 5.19
CA ARG A 29 8.10 -0.19 4.83
C ARG A 29 6.81 0.42 5.38
N PHE A 30 5.76 -0.39 5.55
CA PHE A 30 4.42 0.05 5.93
C PHE A 30 4.06 -0.33 7.37
N ALA A 31 5.03 -0.27 8.29
CA ALA A 31 4.79 -0.51 9.71
C ALA A 31 3.75 0.47 10.31
N VAL A 32 3.14 0.10 11.44
CA VAL A 32 2.22 1.00 12.17
C VAL A 32 2.92 2.31 12.51
N GLY A 33 2.26 3.43 12.22
CA GLY A 33 2.80 4.78 12.35
C GLY A 33 3.50 5.31 11.09
N ALA A 34 3.81 4.46 10.10
CA ALA A 34 4.47 4.89 8.87
C ALA A 34 3.62 5.91 8.08
N ALA A 35 4.30 6.91 7.52
CA ALA A 35 3.70 7.91 6.65
C ALA A 35 3.59 7.38 5.21
N VAL A 36 2.37 7.36 4.69
CA VAL A 36 2.05 6.78 3.38
C VAL A 36 1.16 7.70 2.56
N ARG A 37 1.23 7.53 1.25
CA ARG A 37 0.34 8.14 0.26
C ARG A 37 -0.43 7.05 -0.47
N LEU A 38 -1.70 7.30 -0.76
CA LEU A 38 -2.52 6.39 -1.56
C LEU A 38 -2.25 6.65 -3.04
N SER A 39 -2.02 5.62 -3.86
CA SER A 39 -1.73 5.81 -5.29
C SER A 39 -2.83 6.57 -6.04
N GLY A 40 -4.10 6.46 -5.60
CA GLY A 40 -5.22 7.21 -6.18
C GLY A 40 -5.44 8.62 -5.61
N LYS A 41 -4.75 8.98 -4.52
CA LYS A 41 -4.83 10.29 -3.84
C LYS A 41 -3.46 10.68 -3.24
N PRO A 42 -2.43 10.89 -4.07
CA PRO A 42 -1.05 11.06 -3.60
C PRO A 42 -0.80 12.40 -2.88
N ALA A 43 -1.66 13.40 -3.08
CA ALA A 43 -1.51 14.72 -2.47
C ALA A 43 -1.68 14.73 -0.94
N VAL A 44 -2.21 13.66 -0.35
CA VAL A 44 -2.52 13.60 1.08
C VAL A 44 -1.67 12.51 1.73
N VAL A 45 -0.86 12.93 2.70
CA VAL A 45 -0.08 12.05 3.57
C VAL A 45 -1.00 11.51 4.67
N ARG A 46 -0.89 10.22 4.95
CA ARG A 46 -1.68 9.49 5.95
C ARG A 46 -0.77 8.61 6.78
N ARG A 47 -1.28 8.11 7.90
CA ARG A 47 -0.55 7.16 8.75
C ARG A 47 -1.15 5.77 8.67
N VAL A 48 -0.30 4.75 8.71
CA VAL A 48 -0.73 3.37 8.95
C VAL A 48 -1.16 3.24 10.41
N LEU A 49 -2.39 2.79 10.65
CA LEU A 49 -2.97 2.60 11.98
C LEU A 49 -2.86 1.14 12.44
N ALA A 50 -3.01 0.19 11.52
CA ALA A 50 -2.91 -1.23 11.81
C ALA A 50 -2.48 -2.00 10.55
N VAL A 51 -1.92 -3.18 10.78
CA VAL A 51 -1.56 -4.14 9.73
C VAL A 51 -2.23 -5.45 10.06
N GLU A 52 -3.04 -5.95 9.13
CA GLU A 52 -3.89 -7.12 9.34
C GLU A 52 -3.75 -8.10 8.17
N TRP A 53 -3.87 -9.38 8.44
CA TRP A 53 -3.85 -10.40 7.39
C TRP A 53 -5.21 -10.49 6.68
N HIS A 54 -5.21 -10.45 5.35
CA HIS A 54 -6.41 -10.57 4.54
C HIS A 54 -6.59 -12.01 4.03
N TRP A 55 -7.41 -12.78 4.75
CA TRP A 55 -7.53 -14.24 4.63
C TRP A 55 -7.95 -14.74 3.25
N ILE A 56 -8.74 -13.94 2.53
CA ILE A 56 -9.23 -14.29 1.19
C ILE A 56 -8.15 -14.06 0.12
N ARG A 57 -7.30 -13.04 0.31
CA ARG A 57 -6.28 -12.67 -0.68
C ARG A 57 -4.90 -13.20 -0.34
N ARG A 58 -4.74 -13.71 0.88
CA ARG A 58 -3.48 -14.25 1.40
C ARG A 58 -2.36 -13.22 1.31
N GLU A 59 -2.67 -12.00 1.73
CA GLU A 59 -1.72 -10.88 1.76
C GLU A 59 -2.04 -9.96 2.95
N PHE A 60 -1.08 -9.15 3.38
CA PHE A 60 -1.31 -8.15 4.42
C PHE A 60 -2.02 -6.91 3.87
N SER A 61 -3.06 -6.51 4.59
CA SER A 61 -3.79 -5.26 4.43
C SER A 61 -3.37 -4.23 5.48
N TYR A 62 -3.35 -2.97 5.09
CA TYR A 62 -2.93 -1.84 5.91
C TYR A 62 -4.14 -0.94 6.13
N ILE A 63 -4.55 -0.79 7.37
CA ILE A 63 -5.57 0.18 7.77
C ILE A 63 -4.86 1.52 7.90
N VAL A 64 -5.29 2.50 7.12
CA VAL A 64 -4.69 3.84 7.13
C VAL A 64 -5.68 4.87 7.64
N GLU A 65 -5.14 5.96 8.16
CA GLU A 65 -5.91 7.09 8.64
C GLU A 65 -6.77 7.72 7.53
N THR A 66 -8.05 7.91 7.81
CA THR A 66 -9.00 8.55 6.89
C THR A 66 -9.99 9.41 7.66
N SER A 67 -10.69 10.29 6.95
CA SER A 67 -11.79 11.11 7.50
C SER A 67 -13.11 10.34 7.65
N ALA A 68 -13.14 9.03 7.42
CA ALA A 68 -14.37 8.27 7.53
C ALA A 68 -14.81 8.11 8.99
N ALA A 69 -16.13 8.17 9.23
CA ALA A 69 -16.67 8.03 10.56
C ALA A 69 -16.53 6.58 11.08
N PRO A 70 -16.21 6.37 12.36
CA PRO A 70 -16.28 5.06 12.99
C PRO A 70 -17.68 4.44 12.85
N PRO A 71 -17.80 3.09 12.73
CA PRO A 71 -16.74 2.09 12.89
C PRO A 71 -16.00 1.74 11.58
N PHE A 72 -16.20 2.50 10.49
CA PHE A 72 -15.65 2.13 9.19
C PHE A 72 -14.12 2.23 9.16
N ARG A 73 -13.46 1.11 8.86
CA ARG A 73 -12.00 0.98 8.79
C ARG A 73 -11.59 0.55 7.38
N PRO A 74 -11.41 1.49 6.44
CA PRO A 74 -10.97 1.14 5.10
C PRO A 74 -9.51 0.66 5.14
N TYR A 75 -9.20 -0.29 4.26
CA TYR A 75 -7.89 -0.91 4.17
C TYR A 75 -7.36 -0.90 2.73
N TRP A 76 -6.04 -0.98 2.60
CA TRP A 76 -5.31 -1.00 1.33
C TRP A 76 -4.26 -2.09 1.32
N PHE A 77 -3.78 -2.47 0.15
CA PHE A 77 -2.67 -3.41 -0.03
C PHE A 77 -1.39 -2.66 -0.37
N ALA A 78 -0.23 -3.30 -0.17
CA ALA A 78 1.09 -2.69 -0.37
C ALA A 78 1.25 -2.00 -1.73
N GLY A 79 0.77 -2.63 -2.82
CA GLY A 79 0.85 -2.05 -4.17
C GLY A 79 -0.02 -0.79 -4.41
N GLN A 80 -0.80 -0.38 -3.41
CA GLN A 80 -1.66 0.82 -3.46
C GLN A 80 -1.14 1.94 -2.57
N LEU A 81 0.00 1.72 -1.91
CA LEU A 81 0.64 2.63 -0.98
C LEU A 81 2.01 3.03 -1.52
N ALA A 82 2.36 4.30 -1.35
CA ALA A 82 3.69 4.82 -1.56
C ALA A 82 4.22 5.38 -0.24
N ILE A 83 5.51 5.20 0.05
CA ILE A 83 6.16 5.82 1.20
C ILE A 83 6.36 7.29 0.92
N GLU A 84 6.06 8.13 1.91
CA GLU A 84 6.39 9.55 1.81
C GLU A 84 7.91 9.73 1.65
N GLY A 85 8.32 10.34 0.53
CA GLY A 85 9.74 10.63 0.24
C GLY A 85 10.48 9.60 -0.62
N GLN A 86 9.84 8.51 -1.06
CA GLN A 86 10.46 7.54 -1.98
C GLN A 86 10.33 7.89 -3.49
N ASP A 87 9.64 8.98 -3.85
CA ASP A 87 9.58 9.53 -5.22
C ASP A 87 10.67 10.58 -5.50
N ALA A 88 11.80 10.52 -4.79
CA ALA A 88 12.97 11.34 -5.08
C ALA A 88 14.13 10.43 -5.51
N GLU A 89 14.07 9.91 -6.73
CA GLU A 89 15.31 9.54 -7.41
C GLU A 89 16.09 10.82 -7.78
N PRO A 90 17.42 10.79 -7.64
CA PRO A 90 18.27 11.97 -7.68
C PRO A 90 18.47 12.52 -9.10
N GLY A 91 18.73 13.82 -9.14
CA GLY A 91 18.78 14.67 -10.32
C GLY A 91 19.48 14.08 -11.53
N ALA A 92 18.85 14.31 -12.69
CA ALA A 92 19.55 14.37 -13.96
C ALA A 92 20.80 15.24 -13.79
N ALA A 93 21.97 14.64 -13.92
CA ALA A 93 23.21 15.38 -14.08
C ALA A 93 23.08 16.20 -15.37
N PRO A 94 23.23 17.53 -15.35
CA PRO A 94 23.51 18.26 -16.57
C PRO A 94 24.91 17.85 -17.01
N ASP A 95 25.00 17.03 -18.07
CA ASP A 95 26.25 16.87 -18.80
C ASP A 95 26.59 18.22 -19.44
N THR A 96 27.34 19.03 -18.70
CA THR A 96 27.94 20.26 -19.18
C THR A 96 28.93 19.89 -20.27
N GLY A 97 28.54 20.18 -21.51
CA GLY A 97 29.35 19.97 -22.69
C GLY A 97 30.82 20.34 -22.51
N ARG A 98 31.68 19.45 -23.00
CA ARG A 98 33.05 19.81 -23.35
C ARG A 98 33.16 19.91 -24.87
N ARG A 99 33.74 21.04 -25.24
CA ARG A 99 34.23 21.46 -26.56
C ARG A 99 35.02 20.38 -27.27
#